data_AF-L9Z4E5-F1
#
_entry.id   AF-L9Z4E5-F1
#
_cell.length_a   1.000
_cell.length_b   1.000
_cell.length_c   1.000
_cell.angle_alpha   90.00
_cell.angle_beta   90.00
_cell.angle_gamma   90.00
#
_symmetry.space_group_name_H-M   'P 1'
#
loop_
_entity.id
_entity.type
_entity.pdbx_description
1 polymer ?
#
loop_
_entity_poly.entity_id
_entity_poly.type
_entity_poly.pdbx_seq_one_letter_code
_entity_poly.pdbx_strand_id
1 'polypeptide(L)'
;MMPVDELQLRRFVNDLNSDYEQDSILTKHHEVIPYDEDRDSGESFIQIGRRTNLPKRFFAQGDNYSTFQIASQFAKSIVTGEKGFIARSFIDEVDGEVESAELEENLTFDLILEAYRQVPDPDYILIPIYKEFHRTVSQWARNQESWMDGFRTLEVGTSKVQILWVSTDLDIRDIVVVDTDYTRIIRKEGGQSSPPPEVDVIQEYEEFSRGKPVLCTFGQDSEEFDFVYRTVLSEPDLTEYSGFVIEVPDDLELSE
;
A
#
# COMPACT_ATOMS: atom_id res chain seq x y z
N MET A 1 -20.39 -24.25 20.21
CA MET A 1 -19.84 -22.99 19.68
C MET A 1 -19.10 -22.32 20.83
N MET A 2 -17.78 -22.10 20.71
CA MET A 2 -17.04 -21.36 21.75
C MET A 2 -17.51 -19.90 21.74
N PRO A 3 -17.76 -19.27 22.91
CA PRO A 3 -18.14 -17.87 22.97
C PRO A 3 -16.98 -16.99 22.50
N VAL A 4 -17.26 -16.13 21.54
CA VAL A 4 -16.32 -15.12 21.03
C VAL A 4 -16.27 -13.96 22.03
N ASP A 5 -15.08 -13.52 22.37
CA ASP A 5 -14.79 -12.33 23.14
C ASP A 5 -14.75 -11.10 22.22
N GLU A 6 -15.85 -10.35 22.20
CA GLU A 6 -15.98 -9.12 21.41
C GLU A 6 -14.91 -8.08 21.75
N LEU A 7 -14.38 -8.09 22.98
CA LEU A 7 -13.29 -7.19 23.35
C LEU A 7 -12.00 -7.55 22.61
N GLN A 8 -11.73 -8.84 22.41
CA GLN A 8 -10.58 -9.29 21.63
C GLN A 8 -10.76 -8.97 20.14
N LEU A 9 -11.95 -9.16 19.57
CA LEU A 9 -12.25 -8.74 18.20
C LEU A 9 -12.04 -7.24 18.00
N ARG A 10 -12.59 -6.41 18.90
CA ARG A 10 -12.43 -4.95 18.83
C ARG A 10 -10.96 -4.55 18.94
N ARG A 11 -10.19 -5.17 19.84
CA ARG A 11 -8.75 -4.95 19.97
C ARG A 11 -8.01 -5.32 18.69
N PHE A 12 -8.29 -6.49 18.12
CA PHE A 12 -7.70 -6.91 16.86
C PHE A 12 -7.96 -5.91 15.71
N VAL A 13 -9.18 -5.39 15.57
CA VAL A 13 -9.49 -4.38 14.55
C VAL A 13 -8.79 -3.04 14.83
N ASN A 14 -8.65 -2.65 16.11
CA ASN A 14 -7.89 -1.46 16.51
C ASN A 14 -6.39 -1.64 16.18
N ASP A 15 -5.81 -2.76 16.58
CA ASP A 15 -4.39 -3.07 16.35
C ASP A 15 -4.10 -3.11 14.84
N LEU A 16 -4.98 -3.71 14.05
CA LEU A 16 -4.84 -3.75 12.58
C LEU A 16 -4.82 -2.34 12.00
N ASN A 17 -5.78 -1.49 12.39
CA ASN A 17 -5.84 -0.11 11.90
C ASN A 17 -4.65 0.72 12.38
N SER A 18 -4.21 0.55 13.63
CA SER A 18 -3.03 1.24 14.16
C SER A 18 -1.77 0.86 13.39
N ASP A 19 -1.54 -0.43 13.16
CA ASP A 19 -0.38 -0.92 12.40
C ASP A 19 -0.47 -0.47 10.93
N TYR A 20 -1.68 -0.47 10.34
CA TYR A 20 -1.91 0.03 9.00
C TYR A 20 -1.59 1.52 8.89
N GLU A 21 -2.10 2.36 9.78
CA GLU A 21 -1.81 3.81 9.77
C GLU A 21 -0.33 4.10 10.00
N GLN A 22 0.32 3.30 10.85
CA GLN A 22 1.75 3.42 11.10
C GLN A 22 2.60 3.04 9.88
N ASP A 23 2.15 2.15 9.00
CA ASP A 23 2.97 1.62 7.90
C ASP A 23 2.49 2.03 6.50
N SER A 24 1.25 2.51 6.35
CA SER A 24 0.63 2.87 5.08
C SER A 24 1.44 3.95 4.36
N ILE A 25 1.63 3.75 3.05
CA ILE A 25 2.25 4.76 2.21
C ILE A 25 1.34 5.98 2.07
N LEU A 26 0.03 5.77 2.11
CA LEU A 26 -0.97 6.83 1.97
C LEU A 26 -0.91 7.77 3.16
N THR A 27 -0.92 7.22 4.38
CA THR A 27 -0.83 8.03 5.60
C THR A 27 0.52 8.74 5.75
N LYS A 28 1.61 8.16 5.22
CA LYS A 28 2.96 8.72 5.37
C LYS A 28 3.35 9.73 4.31
N HIS A 29 2.85 9.56 3.09
CA HIS A 29 3.36 10.28 1.94
C HIS A 29 2.27 11.03 1.18
N HIS A 30 1.02 10.57 1.16
CA HIS A 30 -0.02 11.17 0.30
C HIS A 30 -0.95 12.10 1.07
N GLU A 31 -1.46 13.13 0.39
CA GLU A 31 -2.63 13.86 0.89
C GLU A 31 -3.88 12.99 0.69
N VAL A 32 -4.28 12.30 1.76
CA VAL A 32 -5.51 11.49 1.77
C VAL A 32 -6.70 12.36 2.13
N ILE A 33 -7.64 12.48 1.20
CA ILE A 33 -8.86 13.26 1.40
C ILE A 33 -9.97 12.34 1.90
N PRO A 34 -10.60 12.64 3.05
CA PRO A 34 -11.76 11.89 3.51
C PRO A 34 -12.91 12.01 2.51
N TYR A 35 -13.55 10.88 2.19
CA TYR A 35 -14.72 10.85 1.32
C TYR A 35 -15.87 11.70 1.87
N ASP A 36 -16.43 12.54 1.00
CA ASP A 36 -17.63 13.33 1.22
C ASP A 36 -18.72 12.92 0.21
N GLU A 37 -19.88 12.47 0.69
CA GLU A 37 -20.95 11.96 -0.16
C GLU A 37 -21.52 13.02 -1.12
N ASP A 38 -21.54 14.29 -0.72
CA ASP A 38 -22.08 15.37 -1.55
C ASP A 38 -21.11 15.75 -2.69
N ARG A 39 -19.81 15.53 -2.50
CA ARG A 39 -18.76 15.94 -3.45
C ARG A 39 -18.23 14.80 -4.29
N ASP A 40 -18.10 13.61 -3.72
CA ASP A 40 -17.30 12.52 -4.27
C ASP A 40 -18.17 11.32 -4.68
N SER A 41 -19.50 11.42 -4.64
CA SER A 41 -20.41 10.32 -4.99
C SER A 41 -20.31 9.85 -6.45
N GLY A 42 -19.77 10.69 -7.34
CA GLY A 42 -19.50 10.36 -8.74
C GLY A 42 -18.16 9.69 -8.98
N GLU A 43 -17.27 9.64 -7.99
CA GLU A 43 -15.93 9.09 -8.14
C GLU A 43 -15.94 7.56 -8.22
N SER A 44 -14.99 7.02 -8.98
CA SER A 44 -14.72 5.59 -9.02
C SER A 44 -13.91 5.19 -7.79
N PHE A 45 -14.26 4.06 -7.18
CA PHE A 45 -13.54 3.53 -6.01
C PHE A 45 -13.12 2.09 -6.24
N ILE A 46 -11.86 1.83 -5.95
CA ILE A 46 -11.26 0.51 -5.94
C ILE A 46 -11.08 -0.01 -4.50
N GLN A 47 -10.86 -1.31 -4.36
CA GLN A 47 -10.70 -1.94 -3.07
C GLN A 47 -9.39 -2.72 -3.01
N ILE A 48 -8.57 -2.42 -2.01
CA ILE A 48 -7.33 -3.13 -1.76
C ILE A 48 -7.51 -3.90 -0.46
N GLY A 49 -7.52 -5.22 -0.54
CA GLY A 49 -7.76 -6.07 0.60
C GLY A 49 -7.70 -7.55 0.28
N ARG A 50 -8.03 -8.38 1.27
CA ARG A 50 -8.13 -9.83 1.09
C ARG A 50 -9.35 -10.38 1.84
N ARG A 51 -9.83 -11.52 1.34
CA ARG A 51 -10.81 -12.39 1.98
C ARG A 51 -10.07 -13.63 2.47
N THR A 52 -10.23 -13.98 3.73
CA THR A 52 -9.60 -15.14 4.34
C THR A 52 -10.51 -15.71 5.42
N ASN A 53 -10.38 -17.01 5.67
CA ASN A 53 -10.98 -17.58 6.87
C ASN A 53 -10.14 -17.23 8.10
N LEU A 54 -10.80 -16.77 9.17
CA LEU A 54 -10.17 -16.38 10.42
C LEU A 54 -10.74 -17.20 11.58
N PRO A 55 -9.97 -18.14 12.16
CA PRO A 55 -10.46 -19.02 13.22
C PRO A 55 -11.04 -18.26 14.43
N LYS A 56 -12.30 -18.58 14.81
CA LYS A 56 -12.97 -17.93 15.95
C LYS A 56 -12.24 -18.14 17.28
N ARG A 57 -11.48 -19.23 17.39
CA ARG A 57 -10.64 -19.54 18.57
C ARG A 57 -9.60 -18.46 18.89
N PHE A 58 -9.18 -17.66 17.90
CA PHE A 58 -8.27 -16.53 18.15
C PHE A 58 -8.90 -15.46 19.03
N PHE A 59 -10.24 -15.48 19.15
CA PHE A 59 -11.03 -14.54 19.91
C PHE A 59 -11.81 -15.24 21.03
N ALA A 60 -11.52 -16.49 21.39
CA ALA A 60 -12.32 -17.20 22.38
C ALA A 60 -11.99 -16.76 23.82
N GLN A 61 -13.01 -16.66 24.67
CA GLN A 61 -12.81 -16.37 26.10
C GLN A 61 -11.95 -17.46 26.76
N GLY A 62 -10.84 -17.06 27.38
CA GLY A 62 -9.93 -17.97 28.09
C GLY A 62 -8.81 -18.56 27.25
N ASP A 63 -8.78 -18.30 25.94
CA ASP A 63 -7.61 -18.56 25.10
C ASP A 63 -6.60 -17.40 25.19
N ASN A 64 -5.31 -17.72 25.05
CA ASN A 64 -4.19 -16.79 25.23
C ASN A 64 -3.52 -16.37 23.91
N TYR A 65 -4.25 -16.40 22.79
CA TYR A 65 -3.70 -15.97 21.51
C TYR A 65 -3.39 -14.46 21.52
N SER A 66 -2.17 -14.11 21.12
CA SER A 66 -1.83 -12.70 20.86
C SER A 66 -2.33 -12.31 19.47
N THR A 67 -3.46 -11.63 19.42
CA THR A 67 -4.07 -11.16 18.17
C THR A 67 -3.28 -10.02 17.51
N PHE A 68 -2.42 -9.34 18.26
CA PHE A 68 -1.59 -8.23 17.78
C PHE A 68 -0.69 -8.64 16.60
N GLN A 69 0.04 -9.75 16.73
CA GLN A 69 0.93 -10.20 15.65
C GLN A 69 0.16 -10.57 14.38
N ILE A 70 -1.05 -11.11 14.54
CA ILE A 70 -1.93 -11.48 13.43
C ILE A 70 -2.47 -10.21 12.76
N ALA A 71 -2.92 -9.23 13.55
CA ALA A 71 -3.37 -7.93 13.07
C ALA A 71 -2.29 -7.22 12.25
N SER A 72 -1.04 -7.23 12.74
CA SER A 72 0.13 -6.66 12.05
C SER A 72 0.39 -7.29 10.69
N GLN A 73 0.22 -8.61 10.57
CA GLN A 73 0.38 -9.30 9.29
C GLN A 73 -0.70 -8.90 8.28
N PHE A 74 -1.94 -8.73 8.72
CA PHE A 74 -3.03 -8.26 7.86
C PHE A 74 -2.82 -6.80 7.43
N ALA A 75 -2.41 -5.92 8.35
CA ALA A 75 -2.06 -4.54 8.03
C ALA A 75 -0.98 -4.47 6.95
N LYS A 76 0.12 -5.23 7.11
CA LYS A 76 1.20 -5.31 6.11
C LYS A 76 0.71 -5.81 4.75
N SER A 77 -0.23 -6.75 4.73
CA SER A 77 -0.81 -7.23 3.47
C SER A 77 -1.56 -6.13 2.72
N ILE A 78 -2.27 -5.23 3.42
CA ILE A 78 -2.90 -4.07 2.78
C ILE A 78 -1.84 -3.11 2.29
N VAL A 79 -0.86 -2.75 3.12
CA VAL A 79 0.23 -1.81 2.76
C VAL A 79 1.01 -2.29 1.53
N THR A 80 1.28 -3.59 1.40
CA THR A 80 1.87 -4.16 0.18
C THR A 80 0.96 -3.96 -1.03
N GLY A 81 -0.35 -4.15 -0.87
CA GLY A 81 -1.32 -3.89 -1.93
C GLY A 81 -1.39 -2.42 -2.35
N GLU A 82 -1.27 -1.47 -1.40
CA GLU A 82 -1.23 -0.04 -1.69
C GLU A 82 -0.05 0.34 -2.58
N LYS A 83 1.15 -0.17 -2.26
CA LYS A 83 2.33 0.04 -3.10
C LYS A 83 2.11 -0.44 -4.52
N GLY A 84 1.49 -1.61 -4.66
CA GLY A 84 1.18 -2.17 -5.97
C GLY A 84 0.15 -1.35 -6.73
N PHE A 85 -0.89 -0.89 -6.05
CA PHE A 85 -1.92 -0.03 -6.63
C PHE A 85 -1.34 1.30 -7.12
N ILE A 86 -0.55 1.98 -6.29
CA ILE A 86 0.08 3.23 -6.69
C ILE A 86 1.01 3.00 -7.87
N ALA A 87 1.93 2.03 -7.79
CA ALA A 87 2.86 1.76 -8.90
C ALA A 87 2.12 1.52 -10.23
N ARG A 88 1.08 0.67 -10.22
CA ARG A 88 0.28 0.40 -11.42
C ARG A 88 -0.46 1.63 -11.93
N SER A 89 -0.98 2.47 -11.06
CA SER A 89 -1.67 3.70 -11.48
C SER A 89 -0.73 4.60 -12.29
N PHE A 90 0.54 4.68 -11.93
CA PHE A 90 1.54 5.41 -12.71
C PHE A 90 1.94 4.70 -14.01
N ILE A 91 2.14 3.38 -13.97
CA ILE A 91 2.52 2.57 -15.13
C ILE A 91 1.41 2.59 -16.21
N ASP A 92 0.14 2.51 -15.79
CA ASP A 92 -1.01 2.50 -16.69
C ASP A 92 -1.22 3.86 -17.38
N GLU A 93 -0.65 4.95 -16.85
CA GLU A 93 -0.76 6.33 -17.35
C GLU A 93 0.51 6.81 -18.10
N VAL A 94 1.48 5.91 -18.35
CA VAL A 94 2.63 6.19 -19.21
C VAL A 94 2.16 6.57 -20.62
N ASP A 95 2.84 7.55 -21.25
CA ASP A 95 2.48 8.17 -22.54
C ASP A 95 1.12 8.93 -22.53
N GLY A 96 0.45 8.98 -21.38
CA GLY A 96 -0.74 9.79 -21.12
C GLY A 96 -0.35 11.02 -20.31
N GLU A 97 -0.56 10.93 -19.00
CA GLU A 97 -0.25 12.00 -18.04
C GLU A 97 1.13 11.82 -17.39
N VAL A 98 1.78 10.65 -17.51
CA VAL A 98 3.06 10.36 -16.84
C VAL A 98 4.17 10.15 -17.87
N GLU A 99 5.30 10.85 -17.70
CA GLU A 99 6.50 10.64 -18.51
C GLU A 99 7.27 9.37 -18.11
N SER A 100 8.00 8.80 -19.07
CA SER A 100 8.80 7.60 -18.84
C SER A 100 10.14 7.60 -19.58
N ALA A 101 11.02 6.70 -19.15
CA ALA A 101 12.23 6.30 -19.88
C ALA A 101 12.49 4.79 -19.74
N GLU A 102 12.93 4.18 -20.82
CA GLU A 102 13.28 2.76 -20.85
C GLU A 102 14.62 2.49 -20.16
N LEU A 103 14.67 1.41 -19.38
CA LEU A 103 15.88 0.89 -18.78
C LEU A 103 16.68 0.05 -19.79
N GLU A 104 17.82 0.57 -20.26
CA GLU A 104 18.60 -0.13 -21.29
C GLU A 104 19.23 -1.46 -20.82
N GLU A 105 20.06 -1.45 -19.76
CA GLU A 105 20.79 -2.65 -19.31
C GLU A 105 20.78 -2.81 -17.80
N ASN A 106 21.07 -1.75 -17.06
CA ASN A 106 21.18 -1.78 -15.61
C ASN A 106 20.62 -0.50 -15.02
N LEU A 107 20.02 -0.61 -13.84
CA LEU A 107 19.63 0.56 -13.08
C LEU A 107 20.88 1.37 -12.72
N THR A 108 20.89 2.65 -13.09
CA THR A 108 21.98 3.58 -12.80
C THR A 108 21.50 4.74 -11.95
N PHE A 109 22.42 5.37 -11.21
CA PHE A 109 22.08 6.55 -10.41
C PHE A 109 21.74 7.75 -11.33
N ASP A 110 22.36 7.82 -12.51
CA ASP A 110 22.08 8.88 -13.49
C ASP A 110 20.64 8.80 -14.01
N LEU A 111 20.09 7.60 -14.20
CA LEU A 111 18.69 7.41 -14.60
C LEU A 111 17.71 7.86 -13.49
N ILE A 112 18.05 7.59 -12.22
CA ILE A 112 17.28 8.12 -11.08
C ILE A 112 17.38 9.66 -11.01
N LEU A 113 18.56 10.22 -11.29
CA LEU A 113 18.76 11.67 -11.33
C LEU A 113 18.02 12.33 -12.50
N GLU A 114 17.89 11.63 -13.63
CA GLU A 114 17.09 12.07 -14.77
C GLU A 114 15.61 12.09 -14.41
N ALA A 115 15.07 11.00 -13.87
CA ALA A 115 13.69 10.97 -13.37
C ALA A 115 13.43 12.08 -12.34
N TYR A 116 14.38 12.31 -11.41
CA TYR A 116 14.31 13.40 -10.44
C TYR A 116 14.27 14.81 -11.07
N ARG A 117 14.81 14.99 -12.29
CA ARG A 117 14.77 16.29 -12.97
C ARG A 117 13.44 16.55 -13.68
N GLN A 118 12.69 15.49 -13.99
CA GLN A 118 11.37 15.61 -14.62
C GLN A 118 10.27 15.82 -13.59
N VAL A 119 10.46 15.32 -12.37
CA VAL A 119 9.50 15.45 -11.27
C VAL A 119 9.89 16.63 -10.34
N PRO A 120 8.97 17.54 -9.95
CA PRO A 120 9.31 18.75 -9.20
C PRO A 120 9.96 18.52 -7.83
N ASP A 121 9.35 17.69 -6.97
CA ASP A 121 9.90 17.36 -5.64
C ASP A 121 9.51 15.93 -5.21
N PRO A 122 10.11 14.87 -5.80
CA PRO A 122 9.67 13.51 -5.52
C PRO A 122 9.98 13.06 -4.09
N ASP A 123 8.95 12.57 -3.40
CA ASP A 123 9.00 12.08 -2.02
C ASP A 123 9.63 10.69 -1.91
N TYR A 124 9.30 9.81 -2.85
CA TYR A 124 9.72 8.43 -2.81
C TYR A 124 9.85 7.78 -4.19
N ILE A 125 10.56 6.66 -4.21
CA ILE A 125 10.72 5.77 -5.36
C ILE A 125 10.26 4.38 -4.97
N LEU A 126 9.34 3.83 -5.75
CA LEU A 126 8.91 2.44 -5.68
C LEU A 126 9.86 1.59 -6.54
N ILE A 127 10.64 0.73 -5.89
CA ILE A 127 11.60 -0.16 -6.58
C ILE A 127 11.19 -1.62 -6.30
N PRO A 128 10.91 -2.42 -7.34
CA PRO A 128 10.69 -3.84 -7.18
C PRO A 128 11.92 -4.57 -6.62
N ILE A 129 11.72 -5.53 -5.72
CA ILE A 129 12.81 -6.18 -4.97
C ILE A 129 13.52 -7.31 -5.77
N TYR A 130 13.78 -7.08 -7.06
CA TYR A 130 14.64 -7.99 -7.82
C TYR A 130 16.10 -7.91 -7.34
N LYS A 131 16.83 -9.03 -7.43
CA LYS A 131 18.23 -9.16 -7.00
C LYS A 131 19.13 -8.10 -7.64
N GLU A 132 18.91 -7.82 -8.92
CA GLU A 132 19.65 -6.86 -9.72
C GLU A 132 19.52 -5.45 -9.12
N PHE A 133 18.28 -4.99 -8.89
CA PHE A 133 17.99 -3.68 -8.31
C PHE A 133 18.45 -3.59 -6.86
N HIS A 134 18.16 -4.60 -6.05
CA HIS A 134 18.59 -4.63 -4.65
C HIS A 134 20.12 -4.56 -4.53
N ARG A 135 20.87 -5.29 -5.39
CA ARG A 135 22.33 -5.24 -5.42
C ARG A 135 22.83 -3.86 -5.82
N THR A 136 22.24 -3.26 -6.86
CA THR A 136 22.61 -1.92 -7.34
C THR A 136 22.38 -0.85 -6.28
N VAL A 137 21.18 -0.79 -5.69
CA VAL A 137 20.85 0.16 -4.61
C VAL A 137 21.75 -0.07 -3.40
N SER A 138 22.04 -1.33 -3.07
CA SER A 138 22.99 -1.66 -1.98
C SER A 138 24.41 -1.16 -2.25
N GLN A 139 24.84 -1.13 -3.51
CA GLN A 139 26.15 -0.59 -3.89
C GLN A 139 26.18 0.93 -3.75
N TRP A 140 25.13 1.64 -4.19
CA TRP A 140 25.02 3.09 -4.01
C TRP A 140 25.06 3.47 -2.53
N ALA A 141 24.33 2.72 -1.70
CA ALA A 141 24.31 2.95 -0.26
C ALA A 141 25.66 2.71 0.42
N ARG A 142 26.52 1.84 -0.11
CA ARG A 142 27.88 1.64 0.41
C ARG A 142 28.86 2.74 0.01
N ASN A 143 28.60 3.43 -1.09
CA ASN A 143 29.50 4.43 -1.67
C ASN A 143 29.21 5.85 -1.16
N GLN A 144 28.03 6.09 -0.58
CA GLN A 144 27.68 7.35 0.08
C GLN A 144 27.93 7.21 1.60
N GLU A 145 28.83 8.02 2.15
CA GLU A 145 29.32 7.93 3.54
C GLU A 145 28.24 8.19 4.62
N SER A 146 27.02 8.58 4.26
CA SER A 146 25.95 8.93 5.21
C SER A 146 24.59 8.36 4.84
N TRP A 147 24.37 7.06 5.12
CA TRP A 147 23.02 6.53 5.26
C TRP A 147 22.72 6.37 6.75
N MET A 148 21.77 7.16 7.27
CA MET A 148 21.34 7.02 8.68
C MET A 148 20.23 5.98 8.87
N ASP A 149 19.59 5.45 7.82
CA ASP A 149 18.45 4.51 7.94
C ASP A 149 18.46 3.39 6.88
N GLY A 150 19.45 2.49 6.91
CA GLY A 150 19.36 1.12 6.37
C GLY A 150 18.71 0.90 4.99
N PHE A 151 19.24 1.51 3.92
CA PHE A 151 18.77 1.35 2.52
C PHE A 151 17.37 1.92 2.23
N ARG A 152 16.93 2.92 3.00
CA ARG A 152 15.59 3.50 2.85
C ARG A 152 15.56 4.87 2.22
N THR A 153 16.69 5.53 1.97
CA THR A 153 16.66 6.90 1.50
C THR A 153 17.85 7.29 0.62
N LEU A 154 17.58 7.68 -0.61
CA LEU A 154 18.55 8.19 -1.55
C LEU A 154 18.68 9.72 -1.42
N GLU A 155 19.91 10.23 -1.32
CA GLU A 155 20.17 11.65 -1.48
C GLU A 155 20.40 11.96 -2.98
N VAL A 156 19.52 12.78 -3.55
CA VAL A 156 19.58 13.20 -4.96
C VAL A 156 19.67 14.73 -4.99
N GLY A 157 20.85 15.26 -5.30
CA GLY A 157 21.10 16.69 -5.23
C GLY A 157 20.99 17.24 -3.80
N THR A 158 20.00 18.10 -3.55
CA THR A 158 19.71 18.67 -2.22
C THR A 158 18.55 17.97 -1.50
N SER A 159 17.94 16.98 -2.14
CA SER A 159 16.69 16.39 -1.68
C SER A 159 16.87 14.95 -1.24
N LYS A 160 15.94 14.52 -0.39
CA LYS A 160 16.02 13.25 0.33
C LYS A 160 14.81 12.40 -0.07
N VAL A 161 15.03 11.42 -0.93
CA VAL A 161 13.95 10.60 -1.54
C VAL A 161 13.89 9.22 -0.89
N GLN A 162 12.73 8.80 -0.41
CA GLN A 162 12.59 7.50 0.26
C GLN A 162 12.54 6.34 -0.76
N ILE A 163 13.26 5.26 -0.52
CA ILE A 163 13.13 4.03 -1.30
C ILE A 163 12.09 3.13 -0.63
N LEU A 164 11.03 2.82 -1.37
CA LEU A 164 9.96 1.92 -0.97
C LEU A 164 10.02 0.65 -1.80
N TRP A 165 10.47 -0.45 -1.18
CA TRP A 165 10.52 -1.74 -1.86
C TRP A 165 9.12 -2.28 -2.17
N VAL A 166 8.93 -2.70 -3.42
CA VAL A 166 7.74 -3.38 -3.93
C VAL A 166 8.02 -4.88 -4.05
N SER A 167 7.08 -5.70 -3.58
CA SER A 167 7.20 -7.15 -3.65
C SER A 167 7.07 -7.62 -5.10
N THR A 168 7.92 -8.56 -5.52
CA THR A 168 7.85 -9.21 -6.84
C THR A 168 6.56 -10.02 -7.02
N ASP A 169 5.90 -10.45 -5.93
CA ASP A 169 4.60 -11.12 -5.96
C ASP A 169 3.47 -10.25 -6.56
N LEU A 170 3.70 -8.95 -6.71
CA LEU A 170 2.74 -8.02 -7.33
C LEU A 170 2.91 -7.91 -8.85
N ASP A 171 3.85 -8.63 -9.47
CA ASP A 171 4.09 -8.60 -10.92
C ASP A 171 4.32 -7.17 -11.45
N ILE A 172 5.10 -6.39 -10.69
CA ILE A 172 5.51 -5.03 -11.06
C ILE A 172 7.01 -5.07 -11.32
N ARG A 173 7.38 -4.73 -12.55
CA ARG A 173 8.78 -4.70 -13.01
C ARG A 173 9.36 -3.31 -12.99
N ASP A 174 8.53 -2.31 -13.30
CA ASP A 174 8.94 -0.93 -13.47
C ASP A 174 9.23 -0.23 -12.14
N ILE A 175 10.05 0.82 -12.24
CA ILE A 175 10.40 1.66 -11.11
C ILE A 175 9.62 2.96 -11.24
N VAL A 176 8.99 3.40 -10.16
CA VAL A 176 8.13 4.59 -10.17
C VAL A 176 8.66 5.63 -9.21
N VAL A 177 8.98 6.82 -9.72
CA VAL A 177 9.34 8.00 -8.92
C VAL A 177 8.07 8.82 -8.74
N VAL A 178 7.75 9.21 -7.50
CA VAL A 178 6.48 9.85 -7.16
C VAL A 178 6.69 11.15 -6.39
N ASP A 179 5.95 12.18 -6.79
CA ASP A 179 5.69 13.41 -6.07
C ASP A 179 4.22 13.42 -5.63
N THR A 180 4.00 13.40 -4.32
CA THR A 180 2.67 13.21 -3.75
C THR A 180 1.86 14.49 -3.68
N ASP A 181 2.48 15.68 -3.80
CA ASP A 181 1.78 16.96 -3.85
C ASP A 181 0.84 17.04 -5.07
N TYR A 182 1.13 16.24 -6.11
CA TYR A 182 0.32 16.09 -7.31
C TYR A 182 -0.37 14.73 -7.40
N THR A 183 -0.45 13.95 -6.32
CA THR A 183 -1.11 12.63 -6.32
C THR A 183 -2.25 12.62 -5.32
N ARG A 184 -3.42 13.08 -5.75
CA ARG A 184 -4.59 13.19 -4.87
C ARG A 184 -5.36 11.88 -4.79
N ILE A 185 -5.66 11.42 -3.58
CA ILE A 185 -6.41 10.17 -3.34
C ILE A 185 -7.52 10.40 -2.32
N ILE A 186 -8.75 9.99 -2.66
CA ILE A 186 -9.90 10.01 -1.75
C ILE A 186 -10.03 8.64 -1.08
N ARG A 187 -10.24 8.61 0.24
CA ARG A 187 -10.43 7.37 1.00
C ARG A 187 -11.79 7.33 1.69
N LYS A 188 -12.48 6.19 1.54
CA LYS A 188 -13.67 5.88 2.34
C LYS A 188 -13.28 5.22 3.65
N GLU A 189 -13.89 5.66 4.73
CA GLU A 189 -13.80 5.05 6.04
C GLU A 189 -14.94 4.06 6.29
N GLY A 190 -14.80 3.23 7.34
CA GLY A 190 -15.85 2.30 7.70
C GLY A 190 -17.17 2.99 8.03
N GLY A 191 -18.24 2.46 7.44
CA GLY A 191 -19.57 3.08 7.43
C GLY A 191 -19.89 3.87 6.16
N GLN A 192 -18.90 4.15 5.30
CA GLN A 192 -19.10 4.89 4.04
C GLN A 192 -19.07 3.99 2.79
N SER A 193 -18.74 2.70 2.95
CA SER A 193 -18.71 1.72 1.86
C SER A 193 -19.67 0.57 2.13
N SER A 194 -20.32 0.08 1.08
CA SER A 194 -21.17 -1.10 1.16
C SER A 194 -20.34 -2.34 1.52
N PRO A 195 -20.87 -3.30 2.30
CA PRO A 195 -20.18 -4.53 2.59
C PRO A 195 -19.79 -5.31 1.32
N PRO A 196 -18.72 -6.13 1.37
CA PRO A 196 -18.36 -6.98 0.25
C PRO A 196 -19.52 -7.90 -0.16
N PRO A 197 -19.76 -8.10 -1.47
CA PRO A 197 -20.78 -9.03 -1.92
C PRO A 197 -20.43 -10.45 -1.47
N GLU A 198 -21.45 -11.31 -1.33
CA GLU A 198 -21.29 -12.74 -1.04
C GLU A 198 -20.65 -13.08 0.33
N VAL A 199 -20.66 -12.12 1.27
CA VAL A 199 -20.31 -12.33 2.68
C VAL A 199 -21.59 -12.27 3.51
N ASP A 200 -21.86 -13.30 4.32
CA ASP A 200 -23.00 -13.31 5.25
C ASP A 200 -22.65 -12.52 6.52
N VAL A 201 -22.76 -11.19 6.45
CA VAL A 201 -22.19 -10.26 7.43
C VAL A 201 -22.83 -10.37 8.81
N ILE A 202 -21.99 -10.45 9.85
CA ILE A 202 -22.35 -10.28 11.25
C ILE A 202 -22.43 -8.78 11.55
N GLN A 203 -23.65 -8.23 11.45
CA GLN A 203 -23.93 -6.79 11.55
C GLN A 203 -23.44 -6.17 12.87
N GLU A 204 -23.44 -6.92 13.99
CA GLU A 204 -22.97 -6.37 15.27
C GLU A 204 -21.49 -5.97 15.24
N TYR A 205 -20.67 -6.58 14.38
CA TYR A 205 -19.22 -6.32 14.33
C TYR A 205 -18.83 -5.22 13.34
N GLU A 206 -19.75 -4.73 12.52
CA GLU A 206 -19.47 -3.62 11.60
C GLU A 206 -19.07 -2.34 12.34
N GLU A 207 -19.58 -2.14 13.56
CA GLU A 207 -19.24 -0.97 14.38
C GLU A 207 -17.74 -0.90 14.73
N PHE A 208 -17.02 -2.03 14.70
CA PHE A 208 -15.60 -2.05 15.03
C PHE A 208 -14.73 -1.32 14.00
N SER A 209 -15.24 -1.19 12.76
CA SER A 209 -14.56 -0.51 11.65
C SER A 209 -15.03 0.92 11.43
N ARG A 210 -16.06 1.39 12.15
CA ARG A 210 -16.67 2.69 11.89
C ARG A 210 -15.67 3.84 12.08
N GLY A 211 -15.56 4.72 11.08
CA GLY A 211 -14.63 5.86 11.09
C GLY A 211 -13.15 5.46 11.04
N LYS A 212 -12.84 4.27 10.51
CA LYS A 212 -11.48 3.77 10.37
C LYS A 212 -11.12 3.54 8.91
N PRO A 213 -9.84 3.65 8.54
CA PRO A 213 -9.40 3.49 7.16
C PRO A 213 -9.43 2.04 6.66
N VAL A 214 -9.20 1.05 7.54
CA VAL A 214 -9.36 -0.36 7.21
C VAL A 214 -10.72 -0.87 7.64
N LEU A 215 -11.50 -1.29 6.65
CA LEU A 215 -12.81 -1.87 6.79
C LEU A 215 -12.70 -3.37 7.01
N CYS A 216 -12.91 -3.80 8.25
CA CYS A 216 -13.01 -5.19 8.67
C CYS A 216 -14.48 -5.64 8.63
N THR A 217 -14.78 -6.67 7.85
CA THR A 217 -16.09 -7.33 7.75
C THR A 217 -15.94 -8.78 8.22
N PHE A 218 -16.78 -9.20 9.17
CA PHE A 218 -16.81 -10.56 9.68
C PHE A 218 -18.09 -11.25 9.20
N GLY A 219 -17.94 -12.30 8.40
CA GLY A 219 -19.05 -13.13 7.93
C GLY A 219 -19.27 -14.38 8.79
N GLN A 220 -20.47 -14.94 8.71
CA GLN A 220 -20.82 -16.18 9.38
C GLN A 220 -20.15 -17.39 8.72
N ASP A 221 -19.37 -18.13 9.51
CA ASP A 221 -18.99 -19.51 9.24
C ASP A 221 -19.01 -20.28 10.58
N SER A 222 -19.04 -21.60 10.53
CA SER A 222 -19.13 -22.54 11.66
C SER A 222 -18.05 -22.31 12.71
N GLU A 223 -16.79 -22.59 12.37
CA GLU A 223 -15.62 -22.53 13.27
C GLU A 223 -14.71 -21.33 13.00
N GLU A 224 -14.86 -20.71 11.83
CA GLU A 224 -14.08 -19.58 11.34
C GLU A 224 -15.00 -18.38 11.11
N PHE A 225 -14.43 -17.19 10.95
CA PHE A 225 -15.10 -16.07 10.32
C PHE A 225 -14.69 -16.04 8.85
N ASP A 226 -15.65 -15.80 7.96
CA ASP A 226 -15.34 -15.33 6.61
C ASP A 226 -14.93 -13.86 6.72
N PHE A 227 -13.62 -13.62 6.82
CA PHE A 227 -13.07 -12.33 7.19
C PHE A 227 -12.56 -11.57 5.96
N VAL A 228 -13.12 -10.38 5.74
CA VAL A 228 -12.64 -9.46 4.72
C VAL A 228 -12.08 -8.22 5.40
N TYR A 229 -10.86 -7.85 5.03
CA TYR A 229 -10.21 -6.61 5.46
C TYR A 229 -9.70 -5.87 4.23
N ARG A 230 -10.06 -4.59 4.11
CA ARG A 230 -9.78 -3.78 2.92
C ARG A 230 -9.70 -2.30 3.23
N THR A 231 -8.99 -1.55 2.41
CA THR A 231 -9.14 -0.10 2.24
C THR A 231 -9.89 0.18 0.93
N VAL A 232 -10.57 1.31 0.86
CA VAL A 232 -11.38 1.71 -0.30
C VAL A 232 -10.95 3.11 -0.72
N LEU A 233 -10.40 3.20 -1.93
CA LEU A 233 -9.66 4.37 -2.42
C LEU A 233 -10.20 4.77 -3.78
N SER A 234 -10.16 6.06 -4.11
CA SER A 234 -10.27 6.50 -5.51
C SER A 234 -9.02 6.10 -6.28
N GLU A 235 -9.13 6.08 -7.60
CA GLU A 235 -7.94 6.17 -8.46
C GLU A 235 -7.18 7.47 -8.13
N PRO A 236 -5.83 7.45 -8.18
CA PRO A 236 -5.06 8.68 -7.99
C PRO A 236 -5.31 9.61 -9.16
N ASP A 237 -5.56 10.89 -8.88
CA ASP A 237 -5.63 11.93 -9.92
C ASP A 237 -4.19 12.32 -10.29
N LEU A 238 -3.70 11.79 -11.42
CA LEU A 238 -2.32 11.96 -11.89
C LEU A 238 -2.20 13.07 -12.94
N THR A 239 -1.05 13.73 -12.94
CA THR A 239 -0.65 14.81 -13.85
C THR A 239 0.79 14.58 -14.30
N GLU A 240 1.25 15.36 -15.29
CA GLU A 240 2.66 15.40 -15.75
C GLU A 240 3.69 15.68 -14.63
N TYR A 241 3.25 16.18 -13.47
CA TYR A 241 4.10 16.47 -12.32
C TYR A 241 4.06 15.40 -11.22
N SER A 242 3.14 14.43 -11.31
CA SER A 242 2.91 13.45 -10.24
C SER A 242 4.02 12.43 -10.13
N GLY A 243 4.76 12.17 -11.20
CA GLY A 243 5.80 11.16 -11.17
C GLY A 243 6.43 10.86 -12.53
N PHE A 244 7.31 9.87 -12.50
CA PHE A 244 8.07 9.41 -13.65
C PHE A 244 8.25 7.90 -13.57
N VAL A 245 8.10 7.20 -14.68
CA VAL A 245 8.24 5.74 -14.76
C VAL A 245 9.55 5.37 -15.46
N ILE A 246 10.35 4.52 -14.84
CA ILE A 246 11.47 3.86 -15.49
C ILE A 246 10.99 2.47 -15.90
N GLU A 247 10.72 2.32 -17.19
CA GLU A 247 10.17 1.11 -17.79
C GLU A 247 11.26 0.05 -17.91
N VAL A 248 10.97 -1.16 -17.45
CA VAL A 248 11.92 -2.28 -17.50
C VAL A 248 11.53 -3.20 -18.65
N PRO A 249 12.38 -3.34 -19.69
CA PRO A 249 12.09 -4.19 -20.83
C PRO A 249 11.76 -5.63 -20.43
N ASP A 250 10.81 -6.23 -21.13
CA ASP A 250 10.37 -7.61 -20.89
C ASP A 250 11.50 -8.63 -21.07
N ASP A 251 12.43 -8.35 -21.98
CA ASP A 251 13.59 -9.18 -22.30
C ASP A 251 14.75 -9.03 -21.33
N LEU A 252 14.71 -8.04 -20.42
CA LEU A 252 15.68 -7.93 -19.34
C LEU A 252 15.43 -9.05 -18.32
N GLU A 253 16.42 -9.92 -18.14
CA GLU A 253 16.33 -11.00 -17.14
C GLU A 253 16.50 -10.44 -15.73
N LEU A 254 15.42 -10.45 -14.96
CA LEU A 254 15.41 -10.11 -13.54
C LEU A 254 15.16 -11.35 -12.68
N SER A 255 15.90 -11.46 -11.59
CA SER A 255 15.79 -12.59 -10.66
C SER A 255 15.16 -12.17 -9.34
N GLU A 256 14.15 -12.91 -8.89
CA GLU A 256 13.63 -12.84 -7.50
C GLU A 256 14.70 -13.20 -6.47
#